data_AF-A0A516G820-F1
#
_entry.id   AF-A0A516G820-F1
#
_cell.length_a   1.000
_cell.length_b   1.000
_cell.length_c   1.000
_cell.angle_alpha   90.00
_cell.angle_beta   90.00
_cell.angle_gamma   90.00
#
_symmetry.space_group_name_H-M   'P 1'
#
loop_
_entity.id
_entity.type
_entity.pdbx_description
1 polymer ?
#
loop_
_entity_poly.entity_id
_entity_poly.type
_entity_poly.pdbx_seq_one_letter_code
_entity_poly.pdbx_strand_id
1 'polypeptide(L)'
;MKPDTPNSSTGTPEPGPDSSDIDEDVASKAPSVAADLPDPLEYATKMGRCMEEDGWDVSIEATGYEVKLLKGQEEAYFESAEKCRDLHGFPSEGPTITEEMAGDLYDELLEVAECVTGRGIEVEDPPSRATFVETLMDHPLPIWHPYEIAFQDTQLDEVQRWCPVSIDW
;
A
#
# COMPACT_ATOMS: atom_id res chain seq x y z
N MET A 1 -18.81 51.47 -65.02
CA MET A 1 -18.58 50.01 -64.94
C MET A 1 -19.94 49.34 -64.90
N LYS A 2 -20.10 48.27 -65.70
CA LYS A 2 -21.32 47.54 -66.05
C LYS A 2 -21.57 46.39 -65.01
N PRO A 3 -22.66 45.61 -65.08
CA PRO A 3 -23.62 45.37 -64.00
C PRO A 3 -23.63 43.89 -63.50
N ASP A 4 -24.76 43.48 -62.91
CA ASP A 4 -25.31 42.11 -62.85
C ASP A 4 -25.28 41.37 -61.47
N THR A 5 -26.46 41.39 -60.82
CA THR A 5 -27.17 40.24 -60.19
C THR A 5 -27.18 38.98 -61.07
N PRO A 6 -27.80 37.83 -60.71
CA PRO A 6 -28.03 37.16 -59.42
C PRO A 6 -27.71 35.63 -59.50
N ASN A 7 -28.11 34.87 -58.47
CA ASN A 7 -28.88 33.61 -58.57
C ASN A 7 -28.20 32.24 -58.33
N SER A 8 -28.99 31.44 -57.60
CA SER A 8 -29.23 29.99 -57.68
C SER A 8 -28.17 28.95 -57.33
N SER A 9 -28.48 28.27 -56.22
CA SER A 9 -28.61 26.80 -56.06
C SER A 9 -28.05 25.88 -57.14
N THR A 10 -27.14 25.01 -56.70
CA THR A 10 -27.02 23.58 -57.04
C THR A 10 -26.13 22.99 -55.94
N GLY A 11 -26.59 22.06 -55.11
CA GLY A 11 -26.71 20.66 -55.46
C GLY A 11 -25.74 19.88 -54.57
N THR A 12 -26.27 19.10 -53.63
CA THR A 12 -25.52 18.15 -52.79
C THR A 12 -24.90 17.05 -53.65
N PRO A 13 -23.68 16.64 -53.31
CA PRO A 13 -23.39 15.21 -53.25
C PRO A 13 -22.70 14.84 -51.92
N GLU A 14 -23.27 13.86 -51.21
CA GLU A 14 -22.51 13.03 -50.27
C GLU A 14 -21.48 12.20 -51.05
N PRO A 15 -20.29 11.98 -50.45
CA PRO A 15 -19.97 10.62 -50.02
C PRO A 15 -19.26 10.60 -48.64
N GLY A 16 -19.62 9.64 -47.78
CA GLY A 16 -18.91 9.36 -46.52
C GLY A 16 -17.59 8.59 -46.73
N PRO A 17 -17.15 7.75 -45.78
CA PRO A 17 -17.28 7.78 -44.33
C PRO A 17 -15.91 8.12 -43.70
N ASP A 18 -15.85 9.01 -42.71
CA ASP A 18 -14.61 9.20 -41.94
C ASP A 18 -14.86 9.08 -40.45
N SER A 19 -14.15 8.13 -39.88
CA SER A 19 -13.98 7.83 -38.47
C SER A 19 -13.77 9.09 -37.65
N SER A 20 -14.66 9.35 -36.72
CA SER A 20 -14.48 10.28 -35.61
C SER A 20 -15.38 9.79 -34.48
N ASP A 21 -14.97 10.03 -33.23
CA ASP A 21 -15.67 9.65 -31.99
C ASP A 21 -15.32 8.25 -31.46
N ILE A 22 -14.02 7.99 -31.33
CA ILE A 22 -13.51 7.46 -30.07
C ILE A 22 -13.47 8.65 -29.12
N ASP A 23 -14.32 8.65 -28.09
CA ASP A 23 -13.92 8.88 -26.70
C ASP A 23 -15.14 9.09 -25.77
N GLU A 24 -14.96 8.54 -24.56
CA GLU A 24 -15.65 8.90 -23.32
C GLU A 24 -17.13 8.51 -23.14
N ASP A 25 -17.39 7.21 -22.93
CA ASP A 25 -18.38 6.81 -21.90
C ASP A 25 -18.16 5.36 -21.46
N VAL A 26 -16.97 5.11 -20.92
CA VAL A 26 -16.83 4.07 -19.90
C VAL A 26 -16.23 4.79 -18.71
N ALA A 27 -17.12 5.37 -17.90
CA ALA A 27 -16.85 5.55 -16.48
C ALA A 27 -16.46 4.18 -15.93
N SER A 28 -15.16 3.89 -16.01
CA SER A 28 -14.52 2.75 -15.39
C SER A 28 -14.57 3.04 -13.90
N LYS A 29 -15.71 2.71 -13.31
CA LYS A 29 -15.83 2.52 -11.88
C LYS A 29 -14.94 1.30 -11.60
N ALA A 30 -13.66 1.55 -11.36
CA ALA A 30 -12.79 0.56 -10.78
C ALA A 30 -13.55 -0.01 -9.57
N PRO A 31 -13.72 -1.34 -9.46
CA PRO A 31 -14.24 -1.92 -8.25
C PRO A 31 -13.31 -1.49 -7.11
N SER A 32 -13.84 -0.66 -6.22
CA SER A 32 -13.20 -0.33 -4.94
C SER A 32 -12.88 -1.64 -4.23
N VAL A 33 -11.61 -2.01 -4.20
CA VAL A 33 -11.06 -3.21 -3.56
C VAL A 33 -11.29 -3.20 -2.04
N ALA A 34 -11.75 -2.08 -1.46
CA ALA A 34 -12.03 -1.92 -0.04
C ALA A 34 -13.26 -2.69 0.50
N ALA A 35 -14.02 -3.41 -0.33
CA ALA A 35 -15.29 -4.01 0.09
C ALA A 35 -15.18 -5.34 0.85
N ASP A 36 -14.01 -6.00 0.85
CA ASP A 36 -13.86 -7.37 1.39
C ASP A 36 -12.94 -7.46 2.63
N LEU A 37 -12.36 -6.35 3.11
CA LEU A 37 -11.57 -6.37 4.34
C LEU A 37 -12.47 -6.24 5.57
N PRO A 38 -12.25 -7.06 6.62
CA PRO A 38 -12.97 -6.92 7.88
C PRO A 38 -12.71 -5.56 8.52
N ASP A 39 -13.68 -5.05 9.28
CA ASP A 39 -13.49 -3.85 10.10
C ASP A 39 -12.24 -4.01 10.99
N PRO A 40 -11.32 -3.01 11.05
CA PRO A 40 -10.05 -3.16 11.75
C PRO A 40 -10.19 -3.56 13.22
N LEU A 41 -11.21 -3.03 13.92
CA LEU A 41 -11.47 -3.37 15.32
C LEU A 41 -12.05 -4.78 15.43
N GLU A 42 -12.92 -5.19 14.51
CA GLU A 42 -13.44 -6.55 14.44
C GLU A 42 -12.33 -7.57 14.18
N TYR A 43 -11.43 -7.28 13.24
CA TYR A 43 -10.26 -8.09 12.96
C TYR A 43 -9.34 -8.20 14.18
N ALA A 44 -8.96 -7.07 14.76
CA ALA A 44 -8.11 -6.99 15.95
C ALA A 44 -8.70 -7.80 17.11
N THR A 45 -10.01 -7.65 17.36
CA THR A 45 -10.70 -8.33 18.46
C THR A 45 -10.74 -9.84 18.24
N LYS A 46 -11.12 -10.31 17.03
CA LYS A 46 -11.25 -11.74 16.74
C LYS A 46 -9.89 -12.44 16.71
N MET A 47 -8.92 -11.86 16.00
CA MET A 47 -7.57 -12.38 15.95
C MET A 47 -6.92 -12.38 17.34
N GLY A 48 -6.97 -11.24 18.04
CA GLY A 48 -6.31 -11.11 19.33
C GLY A 48 -6.88 -12.05 20.39
N ARG A 49 -8.19 -12.27 20.42
CA ARG A 49 -8.82 -13.25 21.32
C ARG A 49 -8.46 -14.69 20.97
N CYS A 50 -8.46 -15.04 19.68
CA CYS A 50 -8.06 -16.38 19.26
C CYS A 50 -6.60 -16.67 19.62
N MET A 51 -5.69 -15.69 19.40
CA MET A 51 -4.28 -15.81 19.77
C MET A 51 -4.09 -15.90 21.30
N GLU A 52 -4.84 -15.13 22.09
CA GLU A 52 -4.85 -15.22 23.55
C GLU A 52 -5.32 -16.63 24.03
N GLU A 53 -6.35 -17.18 23.40
CA GLU A 53 -6.84 -18.55 23.69
C GLU A 53 -5.84 -19.64 23.28
N ASP A 54 -5.04 -19.40 22.24
CA ASP A 54 -3.95 -20.28 21.79
C ASP A 54 -2.68 -20.14 22.65
N GLY A 55 -2.67 -19.21 23.61
CA GLY A 55 -1.64 -19.07 24.65
C GLY A 55 -0.63 -17.95 24.41
N TRP A 56 -0.88 -17.06 23.46
CA TRP A 56 -0.03 -15.89 23.20
C TRP A 56 -0.34 -14.75 24.17
N ASP A 57 0.69 -13.98 24.51
CA ASP A 57 0.55 -12.74 25.27
C ASP A 57 0.18 -11.60 24.31
N VAL A 58 -1.11 -11.26 24.28
CA VAL A 58 -1.71 -10.37 23.28
C VAL A 58 -2.27 -9.10 23.92
N SER A 59 -1.97 -7.95 23.32
CA SER A 59 -2.67 -6.68 23.58
C SER A 59 -3.55 -6.33 22.39
N ILE A 60 -4.83 -6.03 22.61
CA ILE A 60 -5.76 -5.62 21.55
C ILE A 60 -5.89 -4.10 21.59
N GLU A 61 -5.62 -3.46 20.45
CA GLU A 61 -5.75 -2.03 20.24
C GLU A 61 -6.86 -1.71 19.23
N ALA A 62 -7.18 -0.42 19.05
CA ALA A 62 -8.28 0.00 18.19
C ALA A 62 -8.07 -0.35 16.70
N THR A 63 -6.82 -0.48 16.27
CA THR A 63 -6.42 -0.68 14.87
C THR A 63 -5.77 -2.04 14.62
N GLY A 64 -5.51 -2.84 15.66
CA GLY A 64 -4.75 -4.07 15.54
C GLY A 64 -4.57 -4.82 16.86
N TYR A 65 -3.75 -5.85 16.85
CA TYR A 65 -3.32 -6.55 18.05
C TYR A 65 -1.80 -6.68 18.04
N GLU A 66 -1.20 -6.59 19.21
CA GLU A 66 0.23 -6.77 19.42
C GLU A 66 0.48 -8.09 20.12
N VAL A 67 1.50 -8.82 19.69
CA VAL A 67 1.94 -10.06 20.34
C VAL A 67 3.39 -9.93 20.75
N LYS A 68 3.68 -10.29 21.99
CA LYS A 68 5.06 -10.36 22.46
C LYS A 68 5.74 -11.61 21.91
N LEU A 69 6.45 -11.46 20.80
CA LEU A 69 7.18 -12.54 20.15
C LEU A 69 8.61 -12.68 20.70
N LEU A 70 8.97 -13.86 21.20
CA LEU A 70 10.36 -14.18 21.56
C LEU A 70 11.10 -14.77 20.35
N LYS A 71 12.42 -14.55 20.29
CA LYS A 71 13.27 -15.10 19.23
C LYS A 71 13.12 -16.63 19.12
N GLY A 72 12.86 -17.14 17.91
CA GLY A 72 12.66 -18.56 17.63
C GLY A 72 11.21 -19.04 17.76
N GLN A 73 10.25 -18.14 17.99
CA GLN A 73 8.81 -18.45 18.03
C GLN A 73 8.07 -18.05 16.75
N GLU A 74 8.77 -17.54 15.74
CA GLU A 74 8.19 -16.98 14.52
C GLU A 74 7.30 -18.00 13.79
N GLU A 75 7.79 -19.23 13.58
CA GLU A 75 7.05 -20.30 12.91
C GLU A 75 5.77 -20.68 13.67
N ALA A 76 5.87 -20.89 14.98
CA ALA A 76 4.71 -21.19 15.82
C ALA A 76 3.69 -20.04 15.84
N TYR A 77 4.16 -18.78 15.84
CA TYR A 77 3.30 -17.61 15.73
C TYR A 77 2.54 -17.59 14.41
N PHE A 78 3.22 -17.84 13.29
CA PHE A 78 2.58 -17.87 11.99
C PHE A 78 1.53 -18.99 11.88
N GLU A 79 1.82 -20.18 12.42
CA GLU A 79 0.85 -21.29 12.47
C GLU A 79 -0.40 -20.94 13.30
N SER A 80 -0.23 -20.36 14.49
CA SER A 80 -1.35 -19.92 15.34
C SER A 80 -2.16 -18.82 14.67
N ALA A 81 -1.49 -17.83 14.07
CA ALA A 81 -2.15 -16.74 13.37
C ALA A 81 -2.93 -17.24 12.14
N GLU A 82 -2.39 -18.21 11.39
CA GLU A 82 -3.08 -18.85 10.27
C GLU A 82 -4.32 -19.59 10.72
N LYS A 83 -4.20 -20.44 11.75
CA LYS A 83 -5.34 -21.13 12.36
C LYS A 83 -6.45 -20.16 12.81
N CYS A 84 -6.07 -19.02 13.40
CA CYS A 84 -7.02 -18.02 13.84
C CYS A 84 -7.71 -17.28 12.68
N ARG A 85 -6.98 -16.99 11.59
CA ARG A 85 -7.57 -16.43 10.37
C ARG A 85 -8.59 -17.38 9.76
N ASP A 86 -8.23 -18.65 9.61
CA ASP A 86 -9.10 -19.70 9.05
C ASP A 86 -10.38 -19.87 9.86
N LEU A 87 -10.28 -19.83 11.19
CA LEU A 87 -11.44 -19.93 12.09
C LEU A 87 -12.46 -18.82 11.86
N HIS A 88 -11.99 -17.63 11.50
CA HIS A 88 -12.84 -16.44 11.31
C HIS A 88 -13.13 -16.13 9.84
N GLY A 89 -12.61 -16.95 8.91
CA GLY A 89 -12.76 -16.73 7.47
C GLY A 89 -12.07 -15.45 6.99
N PHE A 90 -11.03 -15.01 7.69
CA PHE A 90 -10.22 -13.88 7.25
C PHE A 90 -9.28 -14.31 6.12
N PRO A 91 -9.01 -13.43 5.14
CA PRO A 91 -8.04 -13.73 4.10
C PRO A 91 -6.68 -14.06 4.74
N SER A 92 -6.05 -15.14 4.27
CA SER A 92 -4.76 -15.62 4.76
C SER A 92 -3.63 -14.62 4.49
N GLU A 93 -3.81 -13.79 3.47
CA GLU A 93 -2.92 -12.72 3.07
C GLU A 93 -3.51 -11.40 3.59
N GLY A 94 -2.66 -10.54 4.15
CA GLY A 94 -2.99 -9.14 4.30
C GLY A 94 -3.34 -8.52 2.94
N PRO A 95 -3.74 -7.24 2.88
CA PRO A 95 -3.91 -6.58 1.58
C PRO A 95 -2.66 -6.83 0.73
N THR A 96 -2.85 -7.38 -0.46
CA THR A 96 -1.75 -7.61 -1.41
C THR A 96 -1.07 -6.27 -1.64
N ILE A 97 0.21 -6.17 -1.29
CA ILE A 97 0.99 -4.97 -1.54
C ILE A 97 1.08 -4.79 -3.05
N THR A 98 0.54 -3.68 -3.55
CA THR A 98 0.64 -3.34 -4.97
C THR A 98 1.99 -2.67 -5.26
N GLU A 99 2.40 -2.66 -6.53
CA GLU A 99 3.58 -1.91 -6.96
C GLU A 99 3.49 -0.42 -6.59
N GLU A 100 2.29 0.16 -6.64
CA GLU A 100 2.03 1.54 -6.22
C GLU A 100 2.29 1.71 -4.72
N MET A 101 1.68 0.88 -3.87
CA MET A 101 1.88 0.93 -2.42
C MET A 101 3.34 0.71 -2.01
N ALA A 102 4.02 -0.25 -2.65
CA ALA A 102 5.43 -0.51 -2.40
C ALA A 102 6.31 0.66 -2.85
N GLY A 103 5.94 1.28 -3.97
CA GLY A 103 6.60 2.47 -4.49
C GLY A 103 6.46 3.68 -3.56
N ASP A 104 5.25 3.95 -3.09
CA ASP A 104 4.96 5.05 -2.17
C ASP A 104 5.70 4.86 -0.84
N LEU A 105 5.72 3.62 -0.31
CA LEU A 105 6.52 3.31 0.87
C LEU A 105 8.01 3.56 0.64
N TYR A 106 8.56 3.13 -0.50
CA TYR A 106 9.97 3.36 -0.80
C TYR A 106 10.30 4.85 -0.81
N ASP A 107 9.48 5.65 -1.48
CA ASP A 107 9.68 7.10 -1.61
C ASP A 107 9.60 7.78 -0.23
N GLU A 108 8.67 7.36 0.63
CA GLU A 108 8.61 7.85 2.03
C GLU A 108 9.82 7.44 2.87
N LEU A 109 10.27 6.19 2.78
CA LEU A 109 11.44 5.73 3.55
C LEU A 109 12.71 6.48 3.15
N LEU A 110 12.80 6.99 1.91
CA LEU A 110 13.87 7.91 1.49
C LEU A 110 13.77 9.27 2.20
N GLU A 111 12.59 9.86 2.31
CA GLU A 111 12.40 11.12 3.06
C GLU A 111 12.79 10.96 4.53
N VAL A 112 12.44 9.81 5.12
CA VAL A 112 12.84 9.44 6.47
C VAL A 112 14.36 9.29 6.56
N ALA A 113 15.01 8.62 5.60
CA ALA A 113 16.47 8.48 5.54
C ALA A 113 17.16 9.85 5.49
N GLU A 114 16.64 10.79 4.70
CA GLU A 114 17.15 12.18 4.65
C GLU A 114 17.00 12.88 6.01
N CYS A 115 15.88 12.69 6.70
CA CYS A 115 15.71 13.23 8.05
C CYS A 115 16.72 12.64 9.03
N VAL A 116 16.88 11.30 9.06
CA VAL A 116 17.77 10.58 9.98
C VAL A 116 19.22 10.99 9.75
N THR A 117 19.67 11.01 8.49
CA THR A 117 21.02 11.49 8.12
C THR A 117 21.22 12.98 8.44
N GLY A 118 20.18 13.81 8.29
CA GLY A 118 20.17 15.20 8.73
C GLY A 118 20.35 15.40 10.24
N ARG A 119 20.05 14.39 11.05
CA ARG A 119 20.34 14.36 12.50
C ARG A 119 21.74 13.83 12.83
N GLY A 120 22.53 13.47 11.82
CA GLY A 120 23.88 12.93 11.98
C GLY A 120 23.90 11.44 12.33
N ILE A 121 22.80 10.73 12.11
CA ILE A 121 22.71 9.28 12.27
C ILE A 121 22.97 8.65 10.90
N GLU A 122 23.88 7.67 10.85
CA GLU A 122 24.18 6.96 9.62
C GLU A 122 22.98 6.08 9.21
N VAL A 123 22.74 6.01 7.90
CA VAL A 123 21.71 5.15 7.29
C VAL A 123 22.38 4.38 6.18
N GLU A 124 22.12 3.08 6.08
CA GLU A 124 22.62 2.26 4.98
C GLU A 124 22.03 2.71 3.65
N ASP A 125 22.82 2.60 2.58
CA ASP A 125 22.35 2.95 1.25
C ASP A 125 21.10 2.12 0.87
N PRO A 126 20.03 2.76 0.38
CA PRO A 126 18.83 2.06 -0.04
C PRO A 126 19.11 1.17 -1.26
N PRO A 127 18.41 0.04 -1.40
CA PRO A 127 18.42 -0.74 -2.63
C PRO A 127 17.80 0.07 -3.79
N SER A 128 17.86 -0.45 -5.01
CA SER A 128 17.11 0.18 -6.10
C SER A 128 15.60 0.10 -5.84
N ARG A 129 14.83 1.09 -6.30
CA ARG A 129 13.36 1.09 -6.18
C ARG A 129 12.74 -0.20 -6.72
N ALA A 130 13.20 -0.66 -7.89
CA ALA A 130 12.71 -1.91 -8.49
C ALA A 130 12.95 -3.11 -7.58
N THR A 131 14.15 -3.23 -7.01
CA THR A 131 14.47 -4.32 -6.07
C THR A 131 13.63 -4.24 -4.79
N PHE A 132 13.42 -3.05 -4.26
CA PHE A 132 12.59 -2.86 -3.06
C PHE A 132 11.14 -3.27 -3.32
N VAL A 133 10.55 -2.76 -4.41
CA VAL A 133 9.17 -3.05 -4.82
C VAL A 133 8.97 -4.53 -5.07
N GLU A 134 9.82 -5.15 -5.90
CA GLU A 134 9.75 -6.58 -6.20
C GLU A 134 9.79 -7.40 -4.90
N THR A 135 10.69 -7.06 -3.99
CA THR A 135 10.84 -7.85 -2.76
C THR A 135 9.68 -7.65 -1.80
N LEU A 136 9.13 -6.45 -1.66
CA LEU A 136 8.01 -6.17 -0.76
C LEU A 136 6.68 -6.74 -1.28
N MET A 137 6.53 -6.87 -2.60
CA MET A 137 5.38 -7.57 -3.18
C MET A 137 5.43 -9.08 -2.92
N ASP A 138 6.62 -9.66 -2.83
CA ASP A 138 6.83 -11.09 -2.59
C ASP A 138 6.97 -11.44 -1.09
N HIS A 139 7.34 -10.48 -0.24
CA HIS A 139 7.61 -10.69 1.18
C HIS A 139 6.93 -9.63 2.05
N PRO A 140 6.37 -10.02 3.22
CA PRO A 140 5.60 -9.11 4.08
C PRO A 140 6.45 -8.06 4.83
N LEU A 141 7.77 -8.04 4.64
CA LEU A 141 8.69 -7.13 5.32
C LEU A 141 9.65 -6.48 4.31
N PRO A 142 9.94 -5.18 4.44
CA PRO A 142 10.89 -4.51 3.56
C PRO A 142 12.31 -4.99 3.82
N ILE A 143 13.10 -5.15 2.76
CA ILE A 143 14.53 -5.52 2.83
C ILE A 143 15.44 -4.41 3.36
N TRP A 144 14.91 -3.20 3.50
CA TRP A 144 15.65 -2.03 3.93
C TRP A 144 14.73 -1.10 4.72
N HIS A 145 15.26 -0.54 5.80
CA HIS A 145 14.58 0.47 6.60
C HIS A 145 15.58 1.53 7.10
N PRO A 146 15.25 2.83 7.05
CA PRO A 146 16.13 3.92 7.51
C PRO A 146 16.43 3.93 9.02
N TYR A 147 15.85 3.00 9.79
CA TYR A 147 16.07 2.86 11.23
C TYR A 147 16.93 1.63 11.57
N GLU A 148 17.45 0.88 10.60
CA GLU A 148 18.23 -0.35 10.84
C GLU A 148 19.32 -0.19 11.90
N ILE A 149 20.05 0.92 11.87
CA ILE A 149 21.08 1.23 12.88
C ILE A 149 20.46 1.66 14.21
N ALA A 150 19.37 2.45 14.17
CA ALA A 150 18.67 2.89 15.38
C ALA A 150 17.99 1.73 16.13
N PHE A 151 17.55 0.68 15.42
CA PHE A 151 17.06 -0.56 16.00
C PHE A 151 18.14 -1.26 16.83
N GLN A 152 19.41 -1.19 16.41
CA GLN A 152 20.54 -1.83 17.08
C GLN A 152 21.00 -1.04 18.32
N ASP A 153 20.94 0.29 18.25
CA ASP A 153 21.44 1.18 19.30
C ASP A 153 20.39 1.57 20.38
N THR A 154 19.21 0.95 20.37
CA THR A 154 18.09 1.22 21.30
C THR A 154 17.60 2.69 21.31
N GLN A 155 17.85 3.44 20.25
CA GLN A 155 17.43 4.85 20.10
C GLN A 155 16.16 5.01 19.26
N LEU A 156 15.53 3.90 18.84
CA LEU A 156 14.41 3.89 17.91
C LEU A 156 13.31 4.91 18.27
N ASP A 157 12.80 4.88 19.51
CA ASP A 157 11.71 5.77 19.95
C ASP A 157 12.06 7.26 19.79
N GLU A 158 13.32 7.60 20.05
CA GLU A 158 13.81 8.97 19.93
C GLU A 158 13.97 9.38 18.47
N VAL A 159 14.47 8.48 17.62
CA VAL A 159 14.64 8.72 16.18
C VAL A 159 13.28 8.81 15.48
N GLN A 160 12.34 7.91 15.77
CA GLN A 160 10.98 7.93 15.21
C GLN A 160 10.21 9.18 15.60
N ARG A 161 10.41 9.69 16.83
CA ARG A 161 9.81 10.97 17.26
C ARG A 161 10.32 12.16 16.44
N TRP A 162 11.51 12.07 15.89
CA TRP A 162 12.16 13.14 15.13
C TRP A 162 11.93 13.05 13.63
N CYS A 163 11.87 11.83 13.14
CA CYS A 163 11.70 11.46 11.75
C CYS A 163 10.62 10.40 11.74
N PRO A 164 9.32 10.76 11.76
CA PRO A 164 8.24 9.79 11.73
C PRO A 164 8.01 9.26 10.32
N VAL A 165 7.50 8.03 10.22
CA VAL A 165 6.84 7.52 8.99
C VAL A 165 5.40 8.06 9.01
N SER A 166 4.92 8.57 7.89
CA SER A 166 3.66 9.29 7.71
C SER A 166 2.59 8.46 7.00
N ILE A 167 2.90 7.27 6.45
CA ILE A 167 1.87 6.39 5.90
C ILE A 167 0.98 5.83 7.02
N ASP A 168 -0.27 6.26 7.02
CA ASP A 168 -1.40 5.57 7.64
C ASP A 168 -1.84 4.42 6.70
N TRP A 169 -1.66 3.17 7.12
CA TRP A 169 -2.11 1.96 6.40
C TRP A 169 -3.57 1.64 6.68
#